data_AF-A0A1I5RVW6-F1
#
_entry.id   AF-A0A1I5RVW6-F1
#
_cell.length_a   1.000
_cell.length_b   1.000
_cell.length_c   1.000
_cell.angle_alpha   90.00
_cell.angle_beta   90.00
_cell.angle_gamma   90.00
#
_symmetry.space_group_name_H-M   'P 1'
#
loop_
_entity.id
_entity.type
_entity.pdbx_description
1 polymer ?
#
loop_
_entity_poly.entity_id
_entity_poly.type
_entity_poly.pdbx_seq_one_letter_code
_entity_poly.pdbx_strand_id
1 'polypeptide(L)'
;MTIVVGDKLPTATLVKATADGPDQVSSNDFFAGRTVAVFAVPGAYTPTCSAKHLPGFVGKIDELKAKGVDEVACTSVNDAFVMAAWAKANEAEGVTMLADGNAEFARALGLDVDSSRFGMGTRSSRYAMLVEDGVVRQLFIEEPGEFKVSSAEHLLSAM
;
A
#
# COMPACT_ATOMS: atom_id res chain seq x y z
N MET A 1 -15.34 -6.19 -9.08
CA MET A 1 -15.38 -4.86 -9.76
C MET A 1 -14.18 -4.10 -9.23
N THR A 2 -13.41 -3.46 -10.10
CA THR A 2 -12.23 -2.69 -9.66
C THR A 2 -12.71 -1.40 -8.99
N ILE A 3 -12.13 -1.08 -7.84
CA ILE A 3 -12.43 0.16 -7.10
C ILE A 3 -12.15 1.40 -7.98
N VAL A 4 -12.95 2.44 -7.82
CA VAL A 4 -12.76 3.72 -8.51
C VAL A 4 -12.73 4.90 -7.54
N VAL A 5 -12.32 6.07 -8.03
CA VAL A 5 -12.40 7.33 -7.28
C VAL A 5 -13.85 7.60 -6.88
N GLY A 6 -14.06 7.94 -5.61
CA GLY A 6 -15.37 8.15 -4.99
C GLY A 6 -15.90 6.95 -4.22
N ASP A 7 -15.35 5.75 -4.44
CA ASP A 7 -15.74 4.55 -3.69
C ASP A 7 -15.20 4.59 -2.26
N LYS A 8 -15.93 3.92 -1.35
CA LYS A 8 -15.40 3.56 -0.04
C LYS A 8 -14.52 2.33 -0.15
N LEU A 9 -13.43 2.30 0.61
CA LEU A 9 -12.60 1.11 0.74
C LEU A 9 -13.45 -0.06 1.28
N PRO A 10 -13.20 -1.28 0.79
CA PRO A 10 -13.86 -2.46 1.29
C PRO A 10 -13.38 -2.76 2.71
N THR A 11 -14.28 -3.35 3.50
CA THR A 11 -13.91 -3.91 4.79
C THR A 11 -13.10 -5.19 4.60
N ALA A 12 -11.82 -5.12 4.97
CA ALA A 12 -10.90 -6.23 5.09
C ALA A 12 -10.07 -6.13 6.38
N THR A 13 -9.52 -7.25 6.81
CA THR A 13 -8.55 -7.33 7.89
C THR A 13 -7.14 -7.42 7.32
N LEU A 14 -6.34 -6.41 7.60
CA LEU A 14 -4.90 -6.38 7.32
C LEU A 14 -4.13 -6.74 8.59
N VAL A 15 -2.83 -6.97 8.49
CA VAL A 15 -2.01 -7.33 9.65
C VAL A 15 -0.77 -6.43 9.73
N LYS A 16 -0.47 -5.91 10.91
CA LYS A 16 0.74 -5.14 11.18
C LYS A 16 1.61 -5.91 12.16
N ALA A 17 2.92 -6.01 11.90
CA ALA A 17 3.83 -6.55 12.92
C ALA A 17 4.06 -5.52 14.03
N THR A 18 3.97 -5.95 15.28
CA THR A 18 4.26 -5.12 16.45
C THR A 18 5.28 -5.84 17.35
N ALA A 19 5.75 -5.15 18.39
CA ALA A 19 6.65 -5.75 19.38
C ALA A 19 6.02 -6.95 20.10
N ASP A 20 4.69 -6.96 20.25
CA ASP A 20 3.94 -8.03 20.92
C ASP A 20 3.46 -9.13 19.96
N GLY A 21 3.84 -9.03 18.68
CA GLY A 21 3.44 -9.94 17.61
C GLY A 21 2.55 -9.29 16.55
N PRO A 22 2.06 -10.05 15.56
CA PRO A 22 1.16 -9.54 14.54
C PRO A 22 -0.19 -9.10 15.13
N ASP A 23 -0.58 -7.88 14.81
CA ASP A 23 -1.84 -7.27 15.23
C ASP A 23 -2.79 -7.12 14.04
N GLN A 24 -4.07 -7.41 14.25
CA GLN A 24 -5.10 -7.32 13.23
C GLN A 24 -5.58 -5.88 13.09
N VAL A 25 -5.58 -5.38 11.86
CA VAL A 25 -5.95 -4.01 11.53
C VAL A 25 -7.19 -4.05 10.64
N SER A 26 -8.31 -3.63 11.19
CA SER A 26 -9.51 -3.34 10.41
C SER A 26 -9.23 -2.16 9.48
N SER A 27 -9.42 -2.36 8.17
CA SER A 27 -9.33 -1.27 7.19
C SER A 27 -10.34 -0.15 7.47
N ASN A 28 -11.52 -0.43 8.05
CA ASN A 28 -12.46 0.63 8.39
C ASN A 28 -11.97 1.50 9.54
N ASP A 29 -11.21 0.93 10.51
CA ASP A 29 -10.78 1.64 11.72
C ASP A 29 -9.42 2.33 11.55
N PHE A 30 -8.51 1.69 10.80
CA PHE A 30 -7.53 2.43 9.99
C PHE A 30 -8.33 3.34 9.03
N PHE A 31 -7.80 4.21 8.18
CA PHE A 31 -8.60 5.09 7.29
C PHE A 31 -9.76 5.99 7.84
N ALA A 32 -10.57 5.64 8.86
CA ALA A 32 -11.65 6.48 9.39
C ALA A 32 -11.12 7.78 10.00
N GLY A 33 -11.72 8.90 9.61
CA GLY A 33 -11.38 10.23 10.08
C GLY A 33 -9.96 10.70 9.75
N ARG A 34 -9.27 10.05 8.81
CA ARG A 34 -7.86 10.33 8.46
C ARG A 34 -7.68 10.44 6.95
N THR A 35 -6.66 11.18 6.54
CA THR A 35 -6.14 11.21 5.18
C THR A 35 -4.90 10.34 5.09
N VAL A 36 -4.95 9.28 4.30
CA VAL A 36 -3.85 8.30 4.18
C VAL A 36 -3.39 8.19 2.73
N ALA A 37 -2.09 8.35 2.52
CA ALA A 37 -1.44 7.98 1.27
C ALA A 37 -1.13 6.48 1.31
N VAL A 38 -1.78 5.70 0.44
CA VAL A 38 -1.56 4.26 0.36
C VAL A 38 -0.82 3.93 -0.92
N PHE A 39 0.19 3.08 -0.85
CA PHE A 39 0.76 2.46 -2.03
C PHE A 39 0.82 0.95 -1.86
N ALA A 40 0.60 0.23 -2.96
CA ALA A 40 0.67 -1.21 -3.00
C ALA A 40 1.80 -1.68 -3.90
N VAL A 41 2.44 -2.77 -3.49
CA VAL A 41 3.50 -3.42 -4.24
C VAL A 41 3.14 -4.87 -4.55
N PRO A 42 3.60 -5.43 -5.68
CA PRO A 42 3.45 -6.85 -5.98
C PRO A 42 4.14 -7.79 -4.98
N GLY A 43 5.14 -7.31 -4.24
CA GLY A 43 5.83 -8.13 -3.27
C GLY A 43 7.00 -7.43 -2.60
N ALA A 44 7.14 -7.63 -1.29
CA ALA A 44 8.35 -7.34 -0.55
C ALA A 44 9.57 -8.00 -1.20
N TYR A 45 10.74 -7.36 -1.08
CA TYR A 45 12.02 -7.78 -1.66
C TYR A 45 12.11 -7.84 -3.20
N THR A 46 11.03 -7.56 -3.94
CA THR A 46 11.12 -7.51 -5.42
C THR A 46 11.86 -6.24 -5.90
N PRO A 47 12.58 -6.29 -7.05
CA PRO A 47 13.57 -5.25 -7.40
C PRO A 47 13.02 -3.82 -7.43
N THR A 48 11.95 -3.55 -8.20
CA THR A 48 11.37 -2.20 -8.32
C THR A 48 10.77 -1.70 -7.00
N CYS A 49 10.21 -2.62 -6.21
CA CYS A 49 9.56 -2.27 -4.95
C CYS A 49 10.59 -1.82 -3.91
N SER A 50 11.70 -2.56 -3.79
CA SER A 50 12.77 -2.25 -2.83
C SER A 50 13.68 -1.11 -3.30
N ALA A 51 13.97 -1.01 -4.60
CA ALA A 51 14.91 -0.01 -5.09
C ALA A 51 14.29 1.36 -5.35
N LYS A 52 12.97 1.44 -5.52
CA LYS A 52 12.30 2.68 -5.97
C LYS A 52 11.00 2.98 -5.22
N HIS A 53 10.04 2.07 -5.22
CA HIS A 53 8.67 2.41 -4.79
C HIS A 53 8.62 2.75 -3.29
N LEU A 54 9.07 1.84 -2.42
CA LEU A 54 9.08 2.08 -0.97
C LEU A 54 10.03 3.25 -0.59
N PRO A 55 11.30 3.29 -1.03
CA PRO A 55 12.18 4.41 -0.69
C PRO A 55 11.67 5.78 -1.19
N GLY A 56 10.99 5.81 -2.34
CA GLY A 56 10.38 7.03 -2.87
C GLY A 56 9.33 7.61 -1.92
N PHE A 57 8.46 6.76 -1.35
CA PHE A 57 7.52 7.21 -0.34
C PHE A 57 8.21 7.63 0.96
N VAL A 58 9.20 6.86 1.44
CA VAL A 58 9.99 7.22 2.64
C VAL A 58 10.61 8.61 2.51
N GLY A 59 11.26 8.90 1.39
CA GLY A 59 11.90 10.19 1.13
C GLY A 59 10.93 11.36 0.96
N LYS A 60 9.61 11.11 0.87
CA LYS A 60 8.56 12.10 0.65
C LYS A 60 7.54 12.21 1.79
N ILE A 61 7.75 11.50 2.89
CA ILE A 61 6.83 11.50 4.06
C ILE A 61 6.54 12.92 4.54
N ASP A 62 7.57 13.76 4.71
CA ASP A 62 7.38 15.11 5.25
C ASP A 62 6.62 16.03 4.28
N GLU A 63 6.86 15.89 2.98
CA GLU A 63 6.11 16.63 1.95
C GLU A 63 4.65 16.18 1.89
N LEU A 64 4.38 14.87 2.00
CA LEU A 64 3.03 14.31 2.07
C LEU A 64 2.29 14.84 3.30
N LYS A 65 2.95 14.84 4.46
CA LYS A 65 2.39 15.40 5.71
C LYS A 65 2.11 16.90 5.61
N ALA A 66 3.02 17.65 5.00
CA ALA A 66 2.82 19.09 4.77
C ALA A 66 1.59 19.38 3.88
N LYS A 67 1.19 18.42 3.03
CA LYS A 67 -0.05 18.47 2.23
C LYS A 67 -1.28 17.88 2.92
N GLY A 68 -1.21 17.55 4.21
CA GLY A 68 -2.35 17.08 5.00
C GLY A 68 -2.56 15.56 4.99
N VAL A 69 -1.56 14.78 4.60
CA VAL A 69 -1.57 13.32 4.82
C VAL A 69 -1.20 13.03 6.28
N ASP A 70 -2.09 12.35 6.99
CA ASP A 70 -1.85 11.94 8.38
C ASP A 70 -0.88 10.75 8.45
N GLU A 71 -0.97 9.84 7.48
CA GLU A 71 -0.21 8.59 7.50
C GLU A 71 0.13 8.10 6.07
N VAL A 72 1.32 7.50 5.92
CA VAL A 72 1.71 6.79 4.70
C VAL A 72 1.68 5.30 4.99
N ALA A 73 0.96 4.53 4.17
CA ALA A 73 0.82 3.09 4.34
C ALA A 73 1.25 2.31 3.09
N CYS A 74 1.98 1.22 3.30
CA CYS A 74 2.33 0.26 2.26
C CYS A 74 1.55 -1.04 2.46
N THR A 75 0.94 -1.57 1.39
CA THR A 75 0.32 -2.91 1.40
C THR A 75 0.95 -3.85 0.38
N SER A 76 0.95 -5.15 0.69
CA SER A 76 1.44 -6.23 -0.18
C SER A 76 0.82 -7.55 0.24
N VAL A 77 0.71 -8.48 -0.72
CA VAL A 77 0.38 -9.89 -0.46
C VAL A 77 1.63 -10.63 0.02
N ASN A 78 2.03 -10.28 1.23
CA ASN A 78 3.06 -10.91 2.05
C ASN A 78 2.52 -10.98 3.48
N ASP A 79 3.03 -11.90 4.30
CA ASP A 79 2.72 -11.91 5.73
C ASP A 79 3.38 -10.73 6.47
N ALA A 80 2.90 -10.45 7.68
CA ALA A 80 3.35 -9.33 8.49
C ALA A 80 4.83 -9.42 8.89
N PHE A 81 5.37 -10.63 9.07
CA PHE A 81 6.78 -10.81 9.45
C PHE A 81 7.70 -10.42 8.30
N VAL A 82 7.37 -10.86 7.08
CA VAL A 82 8.09 -10.47 5.86
C VAL A 82 8.00 -8.96 5.63
N MET A 83 6.80 -8.38 5.76
CA MET A 83 6.60 -6.94 5.59
C MET A 83 7.42 -6.12 6.61
N ALA A 84 7.50 -6.57 7.87
CA ALA A 84 8.29 -5.92 8.91
C ALA A 84 9.80 -6.01 8.66
N ALA A 85 10.28 -7.20 8.30
CA ALA A 85 11.69 -7.41 7.96
C ALA A 85 12.09 -6.58 6.74
N TRP A 86 11.20 -6.48 5.74
CA TRP A 86 11.43 -5.69 4.54
C TRP A 86 11.46 -4.18 4.83
N ALA A 87 10.56 -3.66 5.66
CA ALA A 87 10.61 -2.27 6.11
C ALA A 87 11.92 -1.95 6.83
N LYS A 88 12.34 -2.80 7.77
CA LYS A 88 13.61 -2.64 8.48
C LYS A 88 14.81 -2.64 7.52
N ALA A 89 14.79 -3.50 6.51
CA ALA A 89 15.87 -3.59 5.53
C ALA A 89 15.97 -2.37 4.59
N ASN A 90 14.93 -1.53 4.52
CA ASN A 90 14.86 -0.35 3.66
C ASN A 90 14.76 0.96 4.47
N GLU A 91 14.99 0.93 5.79
CA GLU A 91 14.92 2.12 6.65
C GLU A 91 13.59 2.88 6.43
N ALA A 92 12.49 2.11 6.41
CA ALA A 92 11.17 2.63 6.09
C ALA A 92 10.46 3.22 7.33
N GLU A 93 11.20 3.87 8.23
CA GLU A 93 10.61 4.58 9.35
C GLU A 93 9.56 5.59 8.86
N GLY A 94 8.38 5.57 9.48
CA GLY A 94 7.26 6.45 9.13
C GLY A 94 6.33 5.92 8.02
N VAL A 95 6.60 4.74 7.45
CA VAL A 95 5.64 3.99 6.63
C VAL A 95 4.99 2.88 7.45
N THR A 96 3.66 2.86 7.51
CA THR A 96 2.92 1.77 8.14
C THR A 96 2.78 0.60 7.17
N MET A 97 3.36 -0.54 7.53
CA MET A 97 3.29 -1.77 6.73
C MET A 97 2.02 -2.55 7.06
N LEU A 98 1.12 -2.67 6.10
CA LEU A 98 -0.14 -3.41 6.20
C LEU A 98 -0.04 -4.68 5.35
N ALA A 99 0.21 -5.81 5.99
CA ALA A 99 0.23 -7.10 5.31
C ALA A 99 -1.18 -7.56 4.93
N ASP A 100 -1.37 -7.86 3.64
CA ASP A 100 -2.56 -8.51 3.09
C ASP A 100 -2.22 -9.96 2.73
N GLY A 101 -1.79 -10.74 3.73
CA GLY A 101 -1.22 -12.08 3.50
C GLY A 101 -2.14 -13.06 2.76
N ASN A 102 -3.46 -12.84 2.86
CA ASN A 102 -4.48 -13.63 2.18
C ASN A 102 -4.99 -13.00 0.88
N ALA A 103 -4.45 -11.86 0.43
CA ALA A 103 -4.96 -11.10 -0.72
C ALA A 103 -6.45 -10.74 -0.60
N GLU A 104 -6.99 -10.61 0.61
CA GLU A 104 -8.42 -10.30 0.83
C GLU A 104 -8.71 -8.86 0.44
N PHE A 105 -7.82 -7.94 0.85
CA PHE A 105 -7.96 -6.53 0.50
C PHE A 105 -7.73 -6.31 -0.99
N ALA A 106 -6.65 -6.86 -1.57
CA ALA A 106 -6.35 -6.75 -3.00
C ALA A 106 -7.50 -7.29 -3.87
N ARG A 107 -8.09 -8.44 -3.51
CA ARG A 107 -9.25 -9.02 -4.21
C ARG A 107 -10.51 -8.18 -4.06
N ALA A 108 -10.77 -7.67 -2.85
CA ALA A 108 -11.94 -6.83 -2.61
C ALA A 108 -11.89 -5.51 -3.40
N LEU A 109 -10.69 -4.97 -3.63
CA LEU A 109 -10.46 -3.83 -4.51
C LEU A 109 -10.54 -4.17 -6.01
N GLY A 110 -10.55 -5.45 -6.37
CA GLY A 110 -10.41 -5.90 -7.76
C GLY A 110 -9.06 -5.51 -8.36
N LEU A 111 -8.00 -5.51 -7.54
CA LEU A 111 -6.63 -5.17 -7.90
C LEU A 111 -5.66 -6.33 -7.66
N ASP A 112 -6.16 -7.55 -7.42
CA ASP A 112 -5.35 -8.74 -7.38
C ASP A 112 -4.91 -9.18 -8.79
N VAL A 113 -3.73 -9.79 -8.88
CA VAL A 113 -3.14 -10.28 -10.13
C VAL A 113 -2.57 -11.67 -9.94
N ASP A 114 -2.78 -12.54 -10.93
CA ASP A 114 -2.12 -13.85 -10.98
C ASP A 114 -0.67 -13.68 -11.46
N SER A 115 0.28 -13.87 -10.55
CA SER A 115 1.72 -13.86 -10.82
C SER A 115 2.32 -15.27 -10.76
N SER A 116 1.53 -16.33 -10.92
CA SER A 116 1.98 -17.72 -10.88
C SER A 116 3.03 -18.04 -11.96
N ARG A 117 3.00 -17.35 -13.11
CA ARG A 117 4.05 -17.46 -14.15
C ARG A 117 5.46 -17.11 -13.64
N PHE A 118 5.55 -16.35 -12.55
CA PHE A 118 6.79 -15.97 -11.87
C PHE A 118 7.01 -16.75 -10.56
N GLY A 119 6.18 -17.76 -10.27
CA GLY A 119 6.24 -18.53 -9.03
C GLY A 119 5.75 -17.76 -7.80
N MET A 120 4.96 -16.70 -7.97
CA MET A 120 4.56 -15.79 -6.88
C MET A 120 3.12 -15.98 -6.39
N GLY A 121 2.30 -16.73 -7.12
CA GLY A 121 0.86 -16.88 -6.84
C GLY A 121 0.10 -15.57 -7.05
N THR A 122 -1.03 -15.43 -6.35
CA THR A 122 -1.82 -14.19 -6.33
C THR A 122 -1.06 -13.07 -5.62
N ARG A 123 -1.00 -11.88 -6.23
CA ARG A 123 -0.37 -10.66 -5.68
C ARG A 123 -1.28 -9.46 -5.82
N SER A 124 -0.88 -8.33 -5.23
CA SER A 124 -1.50 -7.04 -5.53
C SER A 124 -0.89 -6.44 -6.80
N SER A 125 -1.72 -5.76 -7.59
CA SER A 125 -1.25 -4.79 -8.58
C SER A 125 -0.39 -3.72 -7.90
N ARG A 126 0.46 -3.04 -8.69
CA ARG A 126 1.15 -1.83 -8.23
C ARG A 126 0.20 -0.65 -8.40
N TYR A 127 -0.03 0.09 -7.32
CA TYR A 127 -0.84 1.30 -7.37
C TYR A 127 -0.48 2.24 -6.22
N ALA A 128 -0.93 3.49 -6.33
CA ALA A 128 -1.00 4.44 -5.22
C ALA A 128 -2.39 5.07 -5.19
N MET A 129 -2.85 5.44 -4.00
CA MET A 129 -4.13 6.12 -3.81
C MET A 129 -4.06 7.08 -2.63
N LEU A 130 -4.84 8.16 -2.72
CA LEU A 130 -5.14 9.02 -1.59
C LEU A 130 -6.51 8.62 -1.06
N VAL A 131 -6.59 8.33 0.24
CA VAL A 131 -7.83 7.92 0.91
C VAL A 131 -8.15 8.93 2.00
N GLU A 132 -9.36 9.47 1.99
CA GLU A 132 -9.87 10.39 3.01
C GLU A 132 -11.12 9.81 3.64
N ASP A 133 -11.08 9.57 4.96
CA ASP A 133 -12.20 9.00 5.72
C ASP A 133 -12.76 7.71 5.07
N GLY A 134 -11.83 6.83 4.68
CA GLY A 134 -12.14 5.59 3.97
C GLY A 134 -12.64 5.75 2.53
N VAL A 135 -12.71 6.96 1.97
CA VAL A 135 -13.12 7.21 0.57
C VAL A 135 -11.89 7.43 -0.32
N VAL A 136 -11.83 6.74 -1.45
CA VAL A 136 -10.77 6.93 -2.45
C VAL A 136 -10.94 8.28 -3.14
N ARG A 137 -9.97 9.18 -2.96
CA ARG A 137 -9.94 10.51 -3.60
C ARG A 137 -9.12 10.54 -4.86
N GLN A 138 -8.04 9.76 -4.89
CA GLN A 138 -7.16 9.61 -6.04
C GLN A 138 -6.75 8.16 -6.16
N LEU A 139 -6.59 7.67 -7.38
CA LEU A 139 -6.22 6.28 -7.65
C LEU A 139 -5.34 6.21 -8.91
N PHE A 140 -4.14 5.68 -8.75
CA PHE A 140 -3.14 5.55 -9.79
C PHE A 140 -2.69 4.10 -9.89
N ILE A 141 -3.33 3.35 -10.79
CA ILE A 141 -3.03 1.94 -11.04
C ILE A 141 -2.02 1.84 -12.17
N GLU A 142 -0.98 1.05 -11.97
CA GLU A 142 0.06 0.83 -12.98
C GLU A 142 -0.35 -0.25 -13.96
N GLU A 143 0.08 -0.08 -15.21
CA GLU A 143 0.10 -1.17 -16.16
C GLU A 143 1.09 -2.28 -15.72
N PRO A 144 0.89 -3.55 -16.12
CA PRO A 144 1.73 -4.65 -15.69
C PRO A 144 3.23 -4.42 -15.95
N GLY A 145 4.02 -4.39 -14.87
CA GLY A 145 5.47 -4.22 -14.93
C GLY A 145 5.94 -2.76 -14.92
N GLU A 146 5.04 -1.79 -14.91
CA GLU A 146 5.38 -0.37 -14.87
C GLU A 146 5.58 0.17 -13.44
N PHE A 147 6.19 1.35 -13.40
CA PHE A 147 6.30 2.21 -12.22
C PHE A 147 6.48 3.65 -12.71
N LYS A 148 5.37 4.36 -12.87
CA LYS A 148 5.26 5.72 -13.37
C LYS A 148 4.26 6.53 -12.54
N VAL A 149 3.00 6.10 -12.51
CA VAL A 149 1.87 6.85 -11.95
C VAL A 149 1.67 6.59 -10.46
N SER A 150 2.22 5.51 -9.91
CA SER A 150 2.11 5.18 -8.49
C SER A 150 3.24 5.76 -7.65
N SER A 151 4.12 6.60 -8.20
CA SER A 151 5.22 7.19 -7.42
C SER A 151 4.72 8.21 -6.40
N ALA A 152 5.51 8.43 -5.33
CA ALA A 152 5.20 9.44 -4.33
C ALA A 152 5.18 10.84 -4.96
N GLU A 153 6.07 11.12 -5.91
CA GLU A 153 6.11 12.36 -6.67
C GLU A 153 4.84 12.57 -7.49
N HIS A 154 4.35 11.51 -8.15
CA HIS A 154 3.11 11.59 -8.93
C HIS A 154 1.92 11.89 -8.02
N LEU A 155 1.79 11.17 -6.90
CA LEU A 155 0.75 11.40 -5.90
C LEU A 155 0.81 12.85 -5.39
N LEU A 156 1.99 13.32 -4.97
CA LEU A 156 2.18 14.70 -4.52
C LEU A 156 1.80 15.73 -5.58
N SER A 157 2.09 15.48 -6.86
CA SER A 157 1.77 16.41 -7.94
C SER A 157 0.26 16.52 -8.20
N ALA A 158 -0.52 15.50 -7.83
CA ALA A 158 -1.95 15.44 -8.04
C ALA A 158 -2.78 15.90 -6.82
N MET A 159 -2.15 16.10 -5.65
CA MET A 159 -2.75 16.67 -4.43
C MET A 159 -2.80 18.20 -4.46
#